data_AF-A0AA87FJV8-F1
#
_entry.id   AF-A0AA87FJV8-F1
#
_cell.length_a   1.000
_cell.length_b   1.000
_cell.length_c   1.000
_cell.angle_alpha   90.00
_cell.angle_beta   90.00
_cell.angle_gamma   90.00
#
_symmetry.space_group_name_H-M   'P 1'
#
loop_
_entity.id
_entity.type
_entity.pdbx_description
1 polymer ?
#
loop_
_entity_poly.entity_id
_entity_poly.type
_entity_poly.pdbx_seq_one_letter_code
_entity_poly.pdbx_strand_id
1 'polypeptide(L)'
;MGKRVSYPALDRMKYAAAIMVIMIHCDTLIPQAETNFFIKNIICRIAVPFFFVSSSFFIRKGMQMRPEYLKEYFLHLINSYVVWSILFLPMGLDWIHQNQEVPIELLPAALFVGFVHIGTYYHLWYIPAFILSVIFIVNLLKRFSYQKVFVISLVLYLFGSLETYYGLLPSGWFKDFFDLVIRLTFTTRNGLFFGMIFTLIGFFIYDHQEKLSRMGKHSSSFLLLFGSLFVLEGLFLSHIHRLDMNFILMLVPLSFFLFLWLLSKNPTQNSCLKK
;
A
#
# COMPACT_ATOMS: atom_id res chain seq x y z
N MET A 1 -1.33 -35.61 -7.36
CA MET A 1 -0.90 -34.21 -7.56
C MET A 1 -2.11 -33.29 -7.41
N GLY A 2 -2.21 -32.52 -6.33
CA GLY A 2 -3.31 -31.56 -6.16
C GLY A 2 -3.23 -30.47 -7.23
N LYS A 3 -4.34 -30.18 -7.92
CA LYS A 3 -4.43 -29.08 -8.89
C LYS A 3 -3.95 -27.78 -8.23
N ARG A 4 -2.92 -27.13 -8.80
CA ARG A 4 -2.51 -25.79 -8.38
C ARG A 4 -3.71 -24.86 -8.58
N VAL A 5 -4.18 -24.25 -7.50
CA VAL A 5 -5.23 -23.22 -7.56
C VAL A 5 -4.63 -21.99 -8.23
N SER A 6 -5.13 -21.65 -9.40
CA SER A 6 -4.72 -20.47 -10.17
C SER A 6 -5.66 -19.30 -9.87
N TYR A 7 -5.14 -18.07 -9.95
CA TYR A 7 -5.90 -16.84 -9.78
C TYR A 7 -5.73 -15.88 -10.98
N PRO A 8 -6.19 -16.26 -12.20
CA PRO A 8 -5.88 -15.50 -13.42
C PRO A 8 -6.33 -14.04 -13.38
N ALA A 9 -7.44 -13.73 -12.70
CA ALA A 9 -7.92 -12.36 -12.56
C ALA A 9 -6.98 -11.50 -11.69
N LEU A 10 -6.47 -12.08 -10.59
CA LEU A 10 -5.49 -11.40 -9.75
C LEU A 10 -4.17 -11.20 -10.49
N ASP A 11 -3.72 -12.19 -11.26
CA ASP A 11 -2.46 -12.09 -12.00
C ASP A 11 -2.54 -11.03 -13.11
N ARG A 12 -3.66 -10.94 -13.84
CA ARG A 12 -3.88 -9.83 -14.79
C ARG A 12 -3.89 -8.46 -14.09
N MET A 13 -4.53 -8.36 -12.93
CA MET A 13 -4.54 -7.11 -12.17
C MET A 13 -3.14 -6.72 -11.66
N LYS A 14 -2.29 -7.68 -11.28
CA LYS A 14 -0.87 -7.39 -10.93
C LYS A 14 -0.11 -6.77 -12.09
N TYR A 15 -0.30 -7.26 -13.32
CA TYR A 15 0.30 -6.64 -14.50
C TYR A 15 -0.22 -5.22 -14.72
N ALA A 16 -1.54 -5.00 -14.62
CA ALA A 16 -2.12 -3.66 -14.73
C ALA A 16 -1.58 -2.71 -13.64
N ALA A 17 -1.50 -3.18 -12.39
CA ALA A 17 -0.94 -2.42 -11.28
C ALA A 17 0.55 -2.11 -11.47
N ALA A 18 1.35 -3.03 -12.03
CA ALA A 18 2.75 -2.78 -12.35
C ALA A 18 2.89 -1.65 -13.39
N ILE A 19 2.04 -1.64 -14.43
CA ILE A 19 2.00 -0.54 -15.41
C ILE A 19 1.61 0.78 -14.72
N MET A 20 0.61 0.76 -13.83
CA MET A 20 0.22 1.94 -13.06
C MET A 20 1.35 2.49 -12.18
N VAL A 21 2.19 1.64 -11.58
CA VAL A 21 3.38 2.07 -10.83
C VAL A 21 4.35 2.80 -11.75
N ILE A 22 4.65 2.24 -12.94
CA ILE A 22 5.50 2.91 -13.93
C ILE A 22 4.93 4.28 -14.28
N MET A 23 3.63 4.34 -14.57
CA MET A 23 2.92 5.57 -14.94
C MET A 23 2.99 6.66 -13.86
N ILE A 24 2.93 6.32 -12.58
CA ILE A 24 3.07 7.29 -11.47
C ILE A 24 4.45 7.98 -11.50
N HIS A 25 5.47 7.24 -11.91
CA HIS A 25 6.86 7.70 -11.88
C HIS A 25 7.37 8.32 -13.18
N CYS A 26 6.60 8.24 -14.28
CA CYS A 26 6.86 9.06 -15.46
C CYS A 26 6.60 10.54 -15.16
N ASP A 27 7.35 11.48 -15.73
CA ASP A 27 7.16 12.93 -15.49
C ASP A 27 5.77 13.41 -15.92
N THR A 28 5.57 13.63 -17.21
CA THR A 28 4.27 14.00 -17.80
C THR A 28 3.84 12.91 -18.75
N LEU A 29 2.73 12.22 -18.44
CA LEU A 29 2.17 11.20 -19.32
C LEU A 29 1.40 11.84 -20.47
N ILE A 30 0.68 12.92 -20.16
CA ILE A 30 -0.22 13.60 -21.07
C ILE A 30 -0.07 15.11 -20.85
N PRO A 31 0.05 15.96 -21.90
CA PRO A 31 0.24 17.40 -21.74
C PRO A 31 -0.88 18.11 -20.97
N GLN A 32 -2.11 17.60 -21.04
CA GLN A 32 -3.26 18.16 -20.33
C GLN A 32 -3.13 17.89 -18.83
N ALA A 33 -2.91 18.95 -18.04
CA ALA A 33 -2.63 18.89 -16.61
C ALA A 33 -3.71 18.13 -15.81
N GLU A 34 -4.99 18.40 -16.07
CA GLU A 34 -6.10 17.75 -15.38
C GLU A 34 -6.16 16.24 -15.68
N THR A 35 -5.99 15.85 -16.95
CA THR A 35 -5.96 14.45 -17.36
C THR A 35 -4.75 13.73 -16.79
N ASN A 36 -3.57 14.37 -16.80
CA ASN A 36 -2.36 13.84 -16.21
C ASN A 36 -2.52 13.62 -14.70
N PHE A 37 -3.12 14.60 -14.01
CA PHE A 37 -3.45 14.49 -12.59
C PHE A 37 -4.43 13.34 -12.33
N PHE A 38 -5.53 13.28 -13.08
CA PHE A 38 -6.54 12.22 -12.95
C PHE A 38 -5.92 10.83 -13.10
N ILE A 39 -5.07 10.62 -14.10
CA ILE A 39 -4.44 9.33 -14.34
C ILE A 39 -3.41 9.03 -13.24
N LYS A 40 -2.40 9.88 -13.07
CA LYS A 40 -1.27 9.60 -12.17
C LYS A 40 -1.68 9.61 -10.70
N ASN A 41 -2.47 10.60 -10.30
CA ASN A 41 -2.74 10.87 -8.90
C ASN A 41 -4.08 10.31 -8.41
N ILE A 42 -4.99 9.91 -9.29
CA ILE A 42 -6.22 9.21 -8.90
C ILE A 42 -6.11 7.75 -9.33
N ILE A 43 -6.20 7.45 -10.63
CA ILE A 43 -6.32 6.07 -11.11
C ILE A 43 -5.14 5.18 -10.70
N CYS A 44 -3.91 5.64 -10.91
CA CYS A 44 -2.75 4.81 -10.62
C CYS A 44 -2.52 4.58 -9.11
N ARG A 45 -3.13 5.37 -8.22
CA ARG A 45 -3.02 5.18 -6.76
C ARG A 45 -3.64 3.88 -6.26
N ILE A 46 -4.41 3.19 -7.10
CA ILE A 46 -4.92 1.84 -6.83
C ILE A 46 -3.78 0.79 -6.74
N ALA A 47 -2.67 1.01 -7.44
CA ALA A 47 -1.64 0.00 -7.65
C ALA A 47 -0.98 -0.51 -6.36
N VAL A 48 -0.48 0.41 -5.53
CA VAL A 48 0.25 0.05 -4.31
C VAL A 48 -0.65 -0.65 -3.28
N PRO A 49 -1.84 -0.11 -2.92
CA PRO A 49 -2.81 -0.82 -2.09
C PRO A 49 -3.13 -2.23 -2.59
N PHE A 50 -3.30 -2.40 -3.91
CA PHE A 50 -3.55 -3.70 -4.50
C PHE A 50 -2.38 -4.67 -4.26
N PHE A 51 -1.12 -4.22 -4.39
CA PHE A 51 0.04 -5.05 -4.08
C PHE A 51 0.12 -5.41 -2.60
N PHE A 52 -0.19 -4.48 -1.68
CA PHE A 52 -0.26 -4.77 -0.24
C PHE A 52 -1.30 -5.87 0.06
N VAL A 53 -2.54 -5.70 -0.42
CA VAL A 53 -3.63 -6.65 -0.23
C VAL A 53 -3.31 -8.01 -0.86
N SER A 54 -2.84 -8.02 -2.10
CA SER A 54 -2.52 -9.26 -2.81
C SER A 54 -1.38 -10.02 -2.14
N SER A 55 -0.30 -9.33 -1.78
CA SER A 55 0.87 -9.97 -1.17
C SER A 55 0.52 -10.51 0.21
N SER A 56 -0.19 -9.74 1.04
CA SER A 56 -0.57 -10.18 2.38
C SER A 56 -1.57 -11.34 2.35
N PHE A 57 -2.51 -11.36 1.40
CA PHE A 57 -3.40 -12.52 1.17
C PHE A 57 -2.61 -13.81 0.92
N PHE A 58 -1.62 -13.77 0.01
CA PHE A 58 -0.82 -14.95 -0.30
C PHE A 58 0.18 -15.32 0.81
N ILE A 59 0.69 -14.34 1.56
CA ILE A 59 1.47 -14.61 2.78
C ILE A 59 0.62 -15.35 3.79
N ARG A 60 -0.58 -14.86 4.09
CA ARG A 60 -1.48 -15.50 5.05
C ARG A 60 -1.83 -16.93 4.63
N LYS A 61 -2.06 -17.14 3.34
CA LYS A 61 -2.22 -18.48 2.75
C LYS A 61 -1.01 -19.36 2.99
N GLY A 62 0.19 -18.87 2.68
CA GLY A 62 1.42 -19.62 2.86
C GLY A 62 1.69 -19.98 4.32
N MET A 63 1.43 -19.05 5.25
CA MET A 63 1.60 -19.26 6.69
C MET A 63 0.69 -20.35 7.25
N GLN A 64 -0.54 -20.50 6.76
CA GLN A 64 -1.43 -21.59 7.18
C GLN A 64 -0.97 -22.96 6.65
N MET A 65 -0.28 -22.99 5.50
CA MET A 65 0.22 -24.22 4.90
C MET A 65 1.56 -24.65 5.50
N ARG A 66 2.45 -23.70 5.81
CA ARG A 66 3.81 -23.94 6.31
C ARG A 66 4.23 -22.84 7.31
N PRO A 67 4.61 -23.17 8.55
CA PRO A 67 5.03 -22.18 9.55
C PRO A 67 6.22 -21.30 9.13
N GLU A 68 7.19 -21.90 8.41
CA GLU A 68 8.41 -21.22 7.93
C GLU A 68 8.17 -20.27 6.75
N TYR A 69 6.98 -20.30 6.14
CA TYR A 69 6.68 -19.56 4.89
C TYR A 69 6.96 -18.06 5.01
N LEU A 70 6.58 -17.44 6.13
CA LEU A 70 6.76 -16.00 6.33
C LEU A 70 8.26 -15.63 6.33
N LYS A 71 9.08 -16.45 6.98
CA LYS A 71 10.54 -16.26 7.05
C LYS A 71 11.17 -16.43 5.67
N GLU A 72 10.83 -17.50 4.95
CA GLU A 72 11.29 -17.73 3.56
C GLU A 72 10.90 -16.55 2.65
N TYR A 73 9.65 -16.09 2.74
CA TYR A 73 9.15 -14.96 1.94
C TYR A 73 9.92 -13.66 2.26
N PHE A 74 10.14 -13.37 3.55
CA PHE A 74 10.90 -12.19 3.96
C PHE A 74 12.35 -12.26 3.49
N LEU A 75 13.01 -13.41 3.58
CA LEU A 75 14.38 -13.56 3.07
C LEU A 75 14.46 -13.30 1.57
N HIS A 76 13.53 -13.84 0.78
CA HIS A 76 13.48 -13.57 -0.66
C HIS A 76 13.24 -12.09 -0.95
N LEU A 77 12.31 -11.46 -0.23
CA LEU A 77 11.98 -10.05 -0.40
C LEU A 77 13.14 -9.12 0.00
N ILE A 78 13.80 -9.39 1.12
CA ILE A 78 14.98 -8.65 1.60
C ILE A 78 16.15 -8.81 0.63
N ASN A 79 16.41 -10.02 0.12
CA ASN A 79 17.46 -10.25 -0.85
C ASN A 79 17.23 -9.44 -2.14
N SER A 80 16.00 -9.46 -2.66
CA SER A 80 15.62 -8.63 -3.80
C SER A 80 15.83 -7.14 -3.48
N TYR A 81 15.38 -6.69 -2.30
CA TYR A 81 15.52 -5.31 -1.86
C TYR A 81 16.98 -4.85 -1.80
N VAL A 82 17.87 -5.65 -1.21
CA VAL A 82 19.30 -5.33 -1.12
C VAL A 82 19.93 -5.20 -2.51
N VAL A 83 19.63 -6.12 -3.43
CA VAL A 83 20.14 -6.07 -4.80
C VAL A 83 19.69 -4.78 -5.50
N TRP A 84 18.39 -4.43 -5.42
CA TRP A 84 17.88 -3.21 -6.02
C TRP A 84 18.41 -1.95 -5.32
N SER A 85 18.57 -1.97 -4.00
CA SER A 85 19.17 -0.86 -3.26
C SER A 85 20.60 -0.58 -3.68
N ILE A 86 21.41 -1.62 -3.93
CA ILE A 86 22.77 -1.47 -4.46
C ILE A 86 22.72 -0.87 -5.88
N LEU A 87 21.84 -1.38 -6.74
CA LEU A 87 21.70 -0.89 -8.12
C LEU A 87 21.28 0.59 -8.16
N PHE A 88 20.35 0.99 -7.28
CA PHE A 88 19.85 2.36 -7.19
C PHE A 88 20.69 3.29 -6.31
N LEU A 89 21.74 2.78 -5.65
CA LEU A 89 22.57 3.55 -4.74
C LEU A 89 23.20 4.81 -5.40
N PRO A 90 23.72 4.77 -6.64
CA PRO A 90 24.26 5.97 -7.28
C PRO A 90 23.21 7.08 -7.44
N MET A 91 21.98 6.72 -7.82
CA MET A 91 20.86 7.67 -7.93
C MET A 91 20.43 8.20 -6.56
N GLY A 92 20.44 7.36 -5.52
CA GLY A 92 20.14 7.79 -4.15
C GLY A 92 21.18 8.78 -3.62
N LEU A 93 22.47 8.54 -3.87
CA LEU A 93 23.56 9.44 -3.50
C LEU A 93 23.46 10.78 -4.22
N ASP A 94 23.21 10.75 -5.53
CA ASP A 94 23.02 11.96 -6.33
C ASP A 94 21.81 12.77 -5.83
N TRP A 95 20.70 12.11 -5.52
CA TRP A 95 19.52 12.76 -4.95
C TRP A 95 19.82 13.41 -3.60
N ILE A 96 20.52 12.73 -2.68
CA ILE A 96 20.92 13.31 -1.38
C ILE A 96 21.78 14.54 -1.61
N HIS A 97 22.80 14.44 -2.46
CA HIS A 97 23.72 15.55 -2.75
C HIS A 97 22.99 16.77 -3.33
N GLN A 98 21.96 16.58 -4.16
CA GLN A 98 21.21 17.67 -4.78
C GLN A 98 20.12 18.26 -3.89
N ASN A 99 19.54 17.47 -2.98
CA ASN A 99 18.30 17.84 -2.27
C ASN A 99 18.47 17.96 -0.75
N GLN A 100 19.59 17.53 -0.18
CA GLN A 100 19.83 17.51 1.25
C GLN A 100 21.24 17.99 1.59
N GLU A 101 21.35 18.87 2.58
CA GLU A 101 22.65 19.32 3.10
C GLU A 101 23.14 18.37 4.19
N VAL A 102 23.51 17.14 3.80
CA VAL A 102 24.04 16.13 4.73
C VAL A 102 25.57 16.22 4.77
N PRO A 103 26.19 16.52 5.92
CA PRO A 103 27.64 16.42 6.10
C PRO A 103 28.13 15.01 5.73
N ILE A 104 29.31 14.90 5.10
CA ILE A 104 29.87 13.61 4.64
C ILE A 104 29.95 12.59 5.79
N GLU A 105 30.23 13.04 7.01
CA GLU A 105 30.29 12.22 8.22
C GLU A 105 28.94 11.56 8.58
N LEU A 106 27.83 12.20 8.24
CA LEU A 106 26.46 11.73 8.50
C LEU A 106 25.87 10.97 7.31
N LEU A 107 26.57 10.93 6.16
CA LEU A 107 26.10 10.22 4.97
C LEU A 107 25.79 8.73 5.22
N PRO A 108 26.61 7.95 5.97
CA PRO A 108 26.26 6.57 6.29
C PRO A 108 24.96 6.45 7.09
N ALA A 109 24.71 7.37 8.02
CA ALA A 109 23.48 7.40 8.79
C ALA A 109 22.27 7.77 7.90
N ALA A 110 22.42 8.75 7.02
CA ALA A 110 21.38 9.13 6.05
C ALA A 110 21.04 7.98 5.10
N LEU A 111 22.04 7.26 4.59
CA LEU A 111 21.85 6.06 3.75
C LEU A 111 21.15 4.94 4.52
N PHE A 112 21.50 4.74 5.80
CA PHE A 112 20.83 3.75 6.64
C PHE A 112 19.36 4.11 6.89
N VAL A 113 19.08 5.37 7.24
CA VAL A 113 17.70 5.88 7.41
C VAL A 113 16.92 5.74 6.10
N GLY A 114 17.50 6.13 4.96
CA GLY A 114 16.92 5.92 3.64
C GLY A 114 16.61 4.45 3.39
N PHE A 115 17.58 3.56 3.59
CA PHE A 115 17.41 2.12 3.40
C PHE A 115 16.33 1.50 4.29
N VAL A 116 16.13 1.98 5.52
CA VAL A 116 15.12 1.40 6.42
C VAL A 116 13.74 2.04 6.23
N HIS A 117 13.67 3.32 5.87
CA HIS A 117 12.42 4.07 5.89
C HIS A 117 11.83 4.34 4.49
N ILE A 118 12.62 4.95 3.60
CA ILE A 118 12.16 5.48 2.31
C ILE A 118 12.50 4.54 1.15
N GLY A 119 13.39 3.57 1.37
CA GLY A 119 14.14 2.94 0.30
C GLY A 119 15.43 3.72 0.00
N THR A 120 16.49 3.03 -0.43
CA THR A 120 17.72 3.69 -0.93
C THR A 120 17.44 4.66 -2.09
N TYR A 121 16.32 4.45 -2.79
CA TYR A 121 15.73 5.40 -3.71
C TYR A 121 14.21 5.35 -3.57
N TYR A 122 13.52 6.46 -3.84
CA TYR A 122 12.10 6.64 -3.51
C TYR A 122 11.17 5.58 -4.13
N HIS A 123 11.58 4.89 -5.20
CA HIS A 123 10.83 3.79 -5.81
C HIS A 123 10.76 2.53 -4.93
N LEU A 124 11.73 2.33 -4.04
CA LEU A 124 11.89 1.09 -3.28
C LEU A 124 11.16 1.09 -1.93
N TRP A 125 10.52 2.20 -1.56
CA TRP A 125 9.82 2.40 -0.29
C TRP A 125 8.82 1.29 0.07
N TYR A 126 8.20 0.68 -0.96
CA TYR A 126 7.18 -0.35 -0.80
C TYR A 126 7.69 -1.54 0.03
N ILE A 127 8.94 -1.97 -0.19
CA ILE A 127 9.46 -3.19 0.44
C ILE A 127 9.63 -3.04 1.96
N PRO A 128 10.38 -2.04 2.49
CA PRO A 128 10.48 -1.84 3.93
C PRO A 128 9.11 -1.55 4.56
N ALA A 129 8.26 -0.77 3.88
CA ALA A 129 6.89 -0.52 4.34
C ALA A 129 6.07 -1.81 4.46
N PHE A 130 6.10 -2.68 3.45
CA PHE A 130 5.36 -3.93 3.45
C PHE A 130 5.85 -4.91 4.53
N ILE A 131 7.16 -5.07 4.69
CA ILE A 131 7.74 -5.90 5.76
C ILE A 131 7.27 -5.40 7.12
N LEU A 132 7.40 -4.09 7.37
CA LEU A 132 6.99 -3.48 8.63
C LEU A 132 5.49 -3.69 8.90
N SER A 133 4.63 -3.46 7.90
CA SER A 133 3.19 -3.69 8.04
C SER A 133 2.86 -5.15 8.38
N VAL A 134 3.48 -6.12 7.71
CA VAL A 134 3.24 -7.54 7.98
C VAL A 134 3.70 -7.91 9.39
N ILE A 135 4.86 -7.41 9.84
CA ILE A 135 5.33 -7.64 11.22
C ILE A 135 4.32 -7.10 12.23
N PHE A 136 3.83 -5.87 12.07
CA PHE A 136 2.84 -5.31 12.97
C PHE A 136 1.53 -6.10 12.97
N ILE A 137 0.97 -6.40 11.79
CA ILE A 137 -0.29 -7.13 11.68
C ILE A 137 -0.19 -8.53 12.28
N VAL A 138 0.89 -9.27 12.01
CA VAL A 138 1.10 -10.61 12.60
C VAL A 138 1.17 -10.53 14.12
N ASN A 139 1.88 -9.55 14.70
CA ASN A 139 2.00 -9.43 16.15
C ASN A 139 0.73 -8.92 16.83
N LEU A 140 0.02 -7.97 16.20
CA LEU A 140 -1.24 -7.46 16.72
C LEU A 140 -2.34 -8.54 16.71
N LEU A 141 -2.44 -9.33 15.65
CA LEU A 141 -3.43 -10.42 15.56
C LEU A 141 -3.14 -11.61 16.50
N LYS A 142 -1.93 -11.72 17.07
CA LYS A 142 -1.66 -12.66 18.17
C LYS A 142 -2.29 -12.22 19.50
N ARG A 143 -2.57 -10.93 19.66
CA ARG A 143 -3.02 -10.32 20.93
C ARG A 143 -4.44 -9.77 20.88
N PHE A 144 -4.92 -9.39 19.70
CA PHE A 144 -6.18 -8.69 19.50
C PHE A 144 -7.02 -9.31 18.38
N SER A 145 -8.33 -9.11 18.45
CA SER A 145 -9.27 -9.51 17.39
C SER A 145 -9.11 -8.62 16.15
N TYR A 146 -9.52 -9.14 14.99
CA TYR A 146 -9.56 -8.38 13.73
C TYR A 146 -10.22 -7.01 13.89
N GLN A 147 -11.35 -6.92 14.61
CA GLN A 147 -12.05 -5.65 14.85
C GLN A 147 -11.14 -4.60 15.51
N LYS A 148 -10.43 -4.97 16.58
CA LYS A 148 -9.52 -4.06 17.28
C LYS A 148 -8.35 -3.65 16.38
N VAL A 149 -7.78 -4.60 15.62
CA VAL A 149 -6.66 -4.31 14.71
C VAL A 149 -7.10 -3.44 13.54
N PHE A 150 -8.35 -3.58 13.05
CA PHE A 150 -8.94 -2.68 12.06
C PHE A 150 -9.10 -1.27 12.60
N VAL A 151 -9.59 -1.11 13.83
CA VAL A 151 -9.70 0.21 14.47
C VAL A 151 -8.32 0.86 14.59
N ILE A 152 -7.31 0.15 15.10
CA ILE A 152 -5.93 0.66 15.21
C ILE A 152 -5.39 1.06 13.84
N SER A 153 -5.53 0.20 12.83
CA SER A 153 -5.02 0.45 11.48
C SER A 153 -5.74 1.62 10.80
N LEU A 154 -7.05 1.78 11.03
CA LEU A 154 -7.83 2.88 10.50
C LEU A 154 -7.44 4.21 11.15
N VAL A 155 -7.26 4.25 12.48
CA VAL A 155 -6.78 5.46 13.17
C VAL A 155 -5.41 5.89 12.65
N LEU A 156 -4.49 4.94 12.47
CA LEU A 156 -3.17 5.22 11.90
C LEU A 156 -3.24 5.69 10.44
N TYR A 157 -4.12 5.09 9.63
CA TYR A 157 -4.34 5.53 8.25
C TYR A 157 -4.95 6.94 8.17
N LEU A 158 -5.93 7.25 9.03
CA LEU A 158 -6.52 8.59 9.12
C LEU A 158 -5.48 9.62 9.54
N PHE A 159 -4.65 9.31 10.54
CA PHE A 159 -3.55 10.17 10.94
C PHE A 159 -2.53 10.36 9.80
N GLY A 160 -2.15 9.29 9.10
CA GLY A 160 -1.27 9.38 7.94
C GLY A 160 -1.86 10.21 6.81
N SER A 161 -3.18 10.10 6.60
CA SER A 161 -3.87 10.80 5.52
C SER A 161 -3.80 12.32 5.65
N LEU A 162 -3.55 12.86 6.83
CA LEU A 162 -3.35 14.29 7.03
C LEU A 162 -2.27 14.91 6.12
N GLU A 163 -1.32 14.11 5.61
CA GLU A 163 -0.36 14.53 4.57
C GLU A 163 -1.06 14.95 3.26
N THR A 164 -2.08 14.19 2.85
CA THR A 164 -2.88 14.46 1.65
C THR A 164 -4.01 15.46 1.91
N TYR A 165 -4.54 15.54 3.12
CA TYR A 165 -5.59 16.51 3.49
C TYR A 165 -5.02 17.75 4.19
N TYR A 166 -3.72 18.01 4.05
CA TYR A 166 -2.99 19.01 4.86
C TYR A 166 -3.61 20.41 4.83
N GLY A 167 -4.12 20.84 3.67
CA GLY A 167 -4.77 22.14 3.51
C GLY A 167 -6.09 22.30 4.27
N LEU A 168 -6.67 21.22 4.80
CA LEU A 168 -7.85 21.24 5.66
C LEU A 168 -7.49 21.35 7.16
N LEU A 169 -6.21 21.22 7.52
CA LEU A 169 -5.78 21.33 8.91
C LEU A 169 -5.85 22.81 9.36
N PRO A 170 -6.61 23.12 10.43
CA PRO A 170 -6.60 24.46 11.00
C PRO A 170 -5.21 24.77 11.58
N SER A 171 -4.81 26.03 11.52
CA SER A 171 -3.60 26.50 12.20
C SER A 171 -3.71 26.28 13.72
N GLY A 172 -2.62 25.86 14.35
CA GLY A 172 -2.52 25.66 15.79
C GLY A 172 -1.66 24.45 16.15
N TRP A 173 -1.63 24.14 17.44
CA TRP A 173 -0.73 23.13 18.03
C TRP A 173 -0.78 21.77 17.34
N PHE A 174 -1.96 21.36 16.83
CA PHE A 174 -2.12 20.07 16.16
C PHE A 174 -1.43 20.03 14.80
N LYS A 175 -1.50 21.14 14.03
CA LYS A 175 -0.79 21.27 12.76
C LYS A 175 0.71 21.35 12.98
N ASP A 176 1.15 22.11 13.99
CA ASP A 176 2.57 22.19 14.36
C ASP A 176 3.14 20.83 14.80
N PHE A 177 2.35 20.05 15.54
CA PHE A 177 2.67 18.68 15.90
C PHE A 177 2.76 17.78 14.65
N PHE A 178 1.81 17.88 13.72
CA PHE A 178 1.86 17.13 12.48
C PHE A 178 3.07 17.50 11.61
N ASP A 179 3.42 18.79 11.53
CA ASP A 179 4.62 19.27 10.84
C ASP A 179 5.90 18.72 11.49
N LEU A 180 5.94 18.59 12.82
CA LEU A 180 7.03 17.91 13.51
C LEU A 180 7.12 16.43 13.09
N VAL A 181 5.98 15.73 13.02
CA VAL A 181 5.96 14.33 12.54
C VAL A 181 6.48 14.22 11.11
N ILE A 182 6.04 15.08 10.19
CA ILE A 182 6.53 15.10 8.81
C ILE A 182 8.03 15.40 8.76
N ARG A 183 8.54 16.35 9.55
CA ARG A 183 9.99 16.61 9.62
C ARG A 183 10.80 15.42 10.10
N LEU A 184 10.29 14.65 11.07
CA LEU A 184 10.98 13.50 11.64
C LEU A 184 10.90 12.25 10.76
N THR A 185 9.80 12.10 10.01
CA THR A 185 9.52 10.90 9.22
C THR A 185 9.70 11.10 7.72
N PHE A 186 9.91 12.34 7.25
CA PHE A 186 9.87 12.79 5.85
C PHE A 186 8.50 12.64 5.17
N THR A 187 7.77 11.56 5.45
CA THR A 187 6.45 11.29 4.91
C THR A 187 5.68 10.33 5.83
N THR A 188 4.36 10.44 5.83
CA THR A 188 3.50 9.43 6.45
C THR A 188 3.29 8.21 5.55
N ARG A 189 3.73 8.23 4.28
CA ARG A 189 3.71 7.08 3.36
C ARG A 189 4.73 6.01 3.78
N ASN A 190 4.37 5.24 4.80
CA ASN A 190 5.21 4.18 5.35
C ASN A 190 4.39 2.96 5.80
N GLY A 191 5.09 1.93 6.28
CA GLY A 191 4.45 0.67 6.70
C GLY A 191 3.48 0.80 7.87
N LEU A 192 3.64 1.81 8.72
CA LEU A 192 2.80 2.01 9.90
C LEU A 192 1.49 2.71 9.55
N PHE A 193 1.55 3.89 8.91
CA PHE A 193 0.34 4.67 8.64
C PHE A 193 -0.37 4.21 7.36
N PHE A 194 0.38 3.89 6.30
CA PHE A 194 -0.21 3.50 5.02
C PHE A 194 -0.44 1.99 4.92
N GLY A 195 0.60 1.20 5.16
CA GLY A 195 0.59 -0.22 4.77
C GLY A 195 -0.23 -1.15 5.66
N MET A 196 -0.44 -0.83 6.93
CA MET A 196 -1.11 -1.73 7.88
C MET A 196 -2.55 -2.07 7.47
N ILE A 197 -3.36 -1.07 7.09
CA ILE A 197 -4.78 -1.30 6.76
C ILE A 197 -4.92 -2.22 5.54
N PHE A 198 -4.12 -2.02 4.50
CA PHE A 198 -4.16 -2.84 3.29
C PHE A 198 -3.59 -4.24 3.53
N THR A 199 -2.54 -4.36 4.36
CA THR A 199 -2.03 -5.66 4.80
C THR A 199 -3.10 -6.44 5.54
N LEU A 200 -3.77 -5.80 6.50
CA LEU A 200 -4.85 -6.39 7.29
C LEU A 200 -6.03 -6.82 6.42
N ILE A 201 -6.40 -6.02 5.42
CA ILE A 201 -7.44 -6.37 4.44
C ILE A 201 -7.13 -7.71 3.77
N GLY A 202 -5.92 -7.92 3.25
CA GLY A 202 -5.58 -9.19 2.59
C GLY A 202 -5.58 -10.39 3.54
N PHE A 203 -5.12 -10.22 4.78
CA PHE A 203 -5.20 -11.25 5.83
C PHE A 203 -6.66 -11.59 6.16
N PHE A 204 -7.49 -10.56 6.36
CA PHE A 204 -8.90 -10.70 6.70
C PHE A 204 -9.67 -11.40 5.58
N ILE A 205 -9.46 -10.99 4.33
CA ILE A 205 -10.10 -11.62 3.17
C ILE A 205 -9.73 -13.10 3.11
N TYR A 206 -8.47 -13.46 3.32
CA TYR A 206 -8.03 -14.84 3.30
C TYR A 206 -8.66 -15.67 4.44
N ASP A 207 -8.66 -15.16 5.67
CA ASP A 207 -9.19 -15.90 6.82
C ASP A 207 -10.73 -16.06 6.80
N HIS A 208 -11.45 -15.19 6.07
CA HIS A 208 -12.92 -15.18 6.02
C HIS A 208 -13.49 -15.47 4.62
N GLN A 209 -12.75 -16.19 3.77
CA GLN A 209 -13.11 -16.47 2.37
C GLN A 209 -14.52 -17.03 2.22
N GLU A 210 -14.93 -17.98 3.07
CA GLU A 210 -16.25 -18.61 2.99
C GLU A 210 -17.39 -17.60 3.17
N LYS A 211 -17.32 -16.79 4.23
CA LYS A 211 -18.32 -15.75 4.51
C LYS A 211 -18.34 -14.70 3.41
N LEU A 212 -17.17 -14.26 2.95
CA LEU A 212 -17.02 -13.21 1.94
C LEU A 212 -17.38 -13.67 0.53
N SER A 213 -17.28 -14.98 0.22
CA SER A 213 -17.69 -15.52 -1.07
C SER A 213 -19.17 -15.25 -1.39
N ARG A 214 -20.03 -15.25 -0.37
CA ARG A 214 -21.46 -14.92 -0.50
C ARG A 214 -21.66 -13.43 -0.83
N MET A 215 -20.84 -12.56 -0.22
CA MET A 215 -20.82 -11.12 -0.52
C MET A 215 -20.25 -10.82 -1.90
N GLY A 216 -19.47 -11.74 -2.48
CA GLY A 216 -18.90 -11.64 -3.82
C GLY A 216 -19.94 -11.33 -4.91
N LYS A 217 -21.20 -11.75 -4.75
CA LYS A 217 -22.29 -11.44 -5.70
C LYS A 217 -22.62 -9.96 -5.79
N HIS A 218 -22.47 -9.21 -4.69
CA HIS A 218 -22.72 -7.77 -4.64
C HIS A 218 -21.43 -6.94 -4.74
N SER A 219 -20.27 -7.61 -4.85
CA SER A 219 -18.96 -6.93 -4.88
C SER A 219 -18.83 -5.93 -6.02
N SER A 220 -19.47 -6.17 -7.19
CA SER A 220 -19.45 -5.24 -8.31
C SER A 220 -20.20 -3.93 -8.02
N SER A 221 -21.33 -4.00 -7.32
CA SER A 221 -22.11 -2.80 -6.96
C SER A 221 -21.36 -1.93 -5.95
N PHE A 222 -20.75 -2.56 -4.93
CA PHE A 222 -19.89 -1.85 -3.99
C PHE A 222 -18.61 -1.32 -4.66
N LEU A 223 -18.03 -2.07 -5.59
CA LEU A 223 -16.87 -1.62 -6.37
C LEU A 223 -17.20 -0.36 -7.18
N LEU A 224 -18.38 -0.31 -7.82
CA LEU A 224 -18.83 0.89 -8.53
C LEU A 224 -19.09 2.06 -7.58
N LEU A 225 -19.73 1.82 -6.43
CA LEU A 225 -19.99 2.85 -5.42
C LEU A 225 -18.69 3.46 -4.90
N PHE A 226 -17.79 2.64 -4.36
CA PHE A 226 -16.53 3.12 -3.79
C PHE A 226 -15.55 3.60 -4.85
N GLY A 227 -15.60 3.06 -6.07
CA GLY A 227 -14.86 3.59 -7.22
C GLY A 227 -15.31 5.00 -7.60
N SER A 228 -16.62 5.25 -7.58
CA SER A 228 -17.17 6.59 -7.84
C SER A 228 -16.80 7.57 -6.74
N LEU A 229 -16.96 7.18 -5.47
CA LEU A 229 -16.56 8.00 -4.33
C LEU A 229 -15.05 8.28 -4.30
N PHE A 230 -14.22 7.30 -4.68
CA PHE A 230 -12.77 7.45 -4.83
C PHE A 230 -12.39 8.50 -5.89
N VAL A 231 -13.07 8.48 -7.04
CA VAL A 231 -12.85 9.49 -8.08
C VAL A 231 -13.29 10.87 -7.59
N LEU A 232 -14.48 10.97 -6.98
CA LEU A 232 -14.98 12.24 -6.45
C LEU A 232 -14.05 12.83 -5.38
N GLU A 233 -13.55 11.99 -4.47
CA GLU A 233 -12.58 12.39 -3.45
C GLU A 233 -11.25 12.84 -4.08
N GLY A 234 -10.74 12.12 -5.08
CA GLY A 234 -9.53 12.50 -5.80
C GLY A 234 -9.67 13.83 -6.54
N LEU A 235 -10.83 14.09 -7.15
CA LEU A 235 -11.14 15.36 -7.81
C LEU A 235 -11.28 16.50 -6.80
N PHE A 236 -11.96 16.27 -5.68
CA PHE A 236 -12.05 17.24 -4.58
C PHE A 236 -10.65 17.59 -4.05
N LEU A 237 -9.82 16.57 -3.82
CA LEU A 237 -8.45 16.75 -3.35
C LEU A 237 -7.66 17.63 -4.29
N SER A 238 -7.89 17.58 -5.61
CA SER A 238 -7.17 18.41 -6.60
C SER A 238 -7.21 19.90 -6.30
N HIS A 239 -8.27 20.38 -5.65
CA HIS A 239 -8.51 21.79 -5.32
C HIS A 239 -7.98 22.23 -3.94
N ILE A 240 -7.44 21.30 -3.14
CA ILE A 240 -6.94 21.58 -1.79
C ILE A 240 -5.42 21.63 -1.80
N HIS A 241 -4.79 22.43 -0.92
CA HIS A 241 -3.35 22.34 -0.72
C HIS A 241 -2.94 21.04 -0.03
N ARG A 242 -1.90 20.34 -0.52
CA ARG A 242 -1.49 19.01 -0.06
C ARG A 242 0.03 18.96 0.02
N LEU A 243 0.57 18.17 0.95
CA LEU A 243 2.03 17.91 0.98
C LEU A 243 2.40 16.84 -0.06
N ASP A 244 1.65 15.73 -0.10
CA ASP A 244 1.74 14.69 -1.12
C ASP A 244 0.37 14.00 -1.28
N MET A 245 0.12 13.34 -2.40
CA MET A 245 -1.14 12.67 -2.73
C MET A 245 -1.04 11.15 -2.61
N ASN A 246 -0.71 10.67 -1.42
CA ASN A 246 -0.55 9.24 -1.17
C ASN A 246 -1.82 8.58 -0.61
N PHE A 247 -2.62 9.33 0.14
CA PHE A 247 -3.78 8.81 0.86
C PHE A 247 -5.08 9.31 0.24
N ILE A 248 -5.98 8.38 -0.06
CA ILE A 248 -7.36 8.67 -0.45
C ILE A 248 -8.23 7.79 0.44
N LEU A 249 -9.21 8.32 1.17
CA LEU A 249 -9.93 7.55 2.18
C LEU A 249 -10.74 6.41 1.54
N MET A 250 -11.41 6.69 0.43
CA MET A 250 -12.20 5.73 -0.33
C MET A 250 -11.35 4.63 -0.98
N LEU A 251 -10.03 4.79 -1.04
CA LEU A 251 -9.10 3.76 -1.49
C LEU A 251 -9.13 2.52 -0.60
N VAL A 252 -9.43 2.68 0.70
CA VAL A 252 -9.53 1.56 1.66
C VAL A 252 -10.69 0.61 1.30
N PRO A 253 -11.96 1.05 1.26
CA PRO A 253 -13.05 0.18 0.84
C PRO A 253 -12.94 -0.23 -0.64
N LEU A 254 -12.46 0.64 -1.52
CA LEU A 254 -12.21 0.30 -2.93
C LEU A 254 -11.26 -0.91 -3.05
N SER A 255 -10.13 -0.90 -2.32
CA SER A 255 -9.15 -1.99 -2.36
C SER A 255 -9.74 -3.31 -1.86
N PHE A 256 -10.56 -3.26 -0.81
CA PHE A 256 -11.28 -4.43 -0.29
C PHE A 256 -12.23 -5.02 -1.33
N PHE A 257 -13.11 -4.20 -1.91
CA PHE A 257 -14.11 -4.69 -2.86
C PHE A 257 -13.52 -5.04 -4.23
N LEU A 258 -12.48 -4.34 -4.69
CA LEU A 258 -11.73 -4.70 -5.90
C LEU A 258 -11.14 -6.09 -5.75
N PHE A 259 -10.47 -6.38 -4.63
CA PHE A 259 -9.86 -7.69 -4.41
C PHE A 259 -10.91 -8.80 -4.29
N LEU A 260 -12.01 -8.56 -3.58
CA LEU A 260 -13.14 -9.51 -3.50
C LEU A 260 -13.78 -9.77 -4.87
N TRP A 261 -13.97 -8.73 -5.67
CA TRP A 261 -14.53 -8.86 -7.00
C TRP A 261 -13.61 -9.71 -7.89
N LEU A 262 -12.30 -9.46 -7.88
CA LEU A 262 -11.32 -10.26 -8.62
C LEU A 262 -11.29 -11.72 -8.16
N LEU A 263 -11.41 -11.98 -6.84
CA LEU A 263 -11.52 -13.34 -6.32
C LEU A 263 -12.77 -14.06 -6.85
N SER A 264 -13.91 -13.37 -6.91
CA SER A 264 -15.18 -13.94 -7.41
C SER A 264 -15.13 -14.37 -8.87
N LYS A 265 -14.17 -13.85 -9.65
CA LYS A 265 -13.97 -14.21 -11.07
C LYS A 265 -13.10 -15.45 -11.27
N ASN A 266 -12.60 -16.09 -10.20
CA ASN A 266 -11.77 -17.29 -10.33
C ASN A 266 -12.63 -18.57 -10.24
N PRO A 267 -12.74 -19.36 -11.33
CA PRO A 267 -13.67 -20.48 -11.42
C PRO A 267 -13.36 -21.64 -10.46
N THR A 268 -12.12 -21.77 -9.99
CA THR A 268 -11.67 -22.89 -9.13
C THR A 268 -12.08 -22.79 -7.66
N GLN A 269 -12.64 -21.67 -7.20
CA GLN A 269 -13.13 -21.54 -5.82
C GLN A 269 -14.57 -22.07 -5.65
N ASN A 270 -15.37 -22.14 -6.71
CA ASN A 270 -16.75 -22.62 -6.63
C ASN A 270 -16.87 -24.12 -6.25
N SER A 271 -15.77 -24.89 -6.30
CA SER A 271 -15.71 -26.28 -5.84
C SER A 271 -15.11 -26.47 -4.44
N CYS A 272 -14.35 -25.51 -3.91
CA CYS A 272 -13.76 -25.58 -2.56
C CYS A 272 -14.58 -24.85 -1.49
N LEU A 273 -15.47 -23.94 -1.88
CA LEU A 273 -16.43 -23.26 -1.00
C LEU A 273 -17.72 -24.08 -0.74
N LYS A 274 -17.75 -25.35 -1.19
CA LYS A 274 -18.91 -26.26 -1.13
C LYS A 274 -18.67 -27.49 -0.23
N LYS A 275 -17.65 -27.48 0.62
CA LYS A 275 -17.47 -28.52 1.65
C LYS A 275 -17.49 -27.91 3.02
#